data_AF-A0A8I1G9G2-F1
#
_entry.id   AF-A0A8I1G9G2-F1
#
_cell.length_a   1.000
_cell.length_b   1.000
_cell.length_c   1.000
_cell.angle_alpha   90.00
_cell.angle_beta   90.00
_cell.angle_gamma   90.00
#
_symmetry.space_group_name_H-M   'P 1'
#
loop_
_entity.id
_entity.type
_entity.pdbx_description
1 polymer ?
#
loop_
_entity_poly.entity_id
_entity_poly.type
_entity_poly.pdbx_seq_one_letter_code
_entity_poly.pdbx_strand_id
1 'polypeptide(L)'
;MQLLAESNRILYEVQNARAFEESTPEQRAQWRQEAYAMPESLRIPIRMDERGDAEKMLRMIARHVRYDVQGPYNKAPHDKPMAKIKSEGRSAYDIIKDISAQVRGRLQVDVMPNEDREAPVRGVIVLEYK
;
A
#
# COMPACT_ATOMS: atom_id res chain seq x y z
N MET A 1 23.11 13.88 -8.89
CA MET A 1 22.80 12.61 -8.18
C MET A 1 21.38 12.17 -8.55
N GLN A 2 21.17 11.61 -9.74
CA GLN A 2 19.87 11.10 -10.23
C GLN A 2 19.88 9.60 -10.55
N LEU A 3 21.05 8.96 -10.53
CA LEU A 3 21.25 7.57 -10.95
C LEU A 3 20.73 6.50 -9.96
N LEU A 4 20.48 6.86 -8.70
CA LEU A 4 20.00 5.89 -7.69
C LEU A 4 18.49 5.63 -7.76
N ALA A 5 17.69 6.58 -8.28
CA ALA A 5 16.25 6.42 -8.42
C ALA A 5 15.87 5.53 -9.61
N GLU A 6 16.66 5.53 -10.68
CA GLU A 6 16.49 4.62 -11.81
C GLU A 6 16.89 3.18 -11.47
N SER A 7 17.90 2.98 -10.61
CA SER A 7 18.36 1.64 -10.25
C SER A 7 17.34 0.85 -9.41
N ASN A 8 16.57 1.51 -8.55
CA ASN A 8 15.46 0.88 -7.81
C ASN A 8 14.25 0.56 -8.70
N ARG A 9 14.05 1.32 -9.79
CA ARG A 9 12.99 1.07 -10.78
C ARG A 9 13.25 -0.23 -11.55
N ILE A 10 14.51 -0.47 -11.91
CA ILE A 10 14.96 -1.67 -12.61
C ILE A 10 14.90 -2.91 -11.71
N LEU A 11 15.17 -2.78 -10.40
CA LEU A 11 15.05 -3.90 -9.46
C LEU A 11 13.59 -4.39 -9.28
N TYR A 12 12.60 -3.50 -9.38
CA TYR A 12 11.17 -3.85 -9.44
C TYR A 12 10.77 -4.50 -10.77
N GLU A 13 11.41 -4.13 -11.87
CA GLU A 13 11.20 -4.74 -13.19
C GLU A 13 11.74 -6.19 -13.25
N VAL A 14 12.84 -6.49 -12.56
CA VAL A 14 13.47 -7.83 -12.61
C VAL A 14 12.78 -8.86 -11.70
N GLN A 15 12.25 -8.46 -10.54
CA GLN A 15 11.51 -9.42 -9.69
C GLN A 15 10.12 -9.77 -10.26
N ASN A 16 9.48 -8.86 -11.00
CA ASN A 16 8.23 -9.12 -11.72
C ASN A 16 8.42 -9.76 -13.10
N ALA A 17 9.65 -9.92 -13.60
CA ALA A 17 9.91 -10.44 -14.95
C ALA A 17 9.30 -11.83 -15.18
N ARG A 18 9.25 -12.70 -14.17
CA ARG A 18 8.61 -14.02 -14.27
C ARG A 18 7.08 -13.95 -14.35
N ALA A 19 6.44 -12.92 -13.80
CA ALA A 19 5.01 -12.67 -13.95
C ALA A 19 4.68 -11.85 -15.21
N PHE A 20 5.67 -11.14 -15.77
CA PHE A 20 5.52 -10.27 -16.92
C PHE A 20 5.48 -11.03 -18.25
N GLU A 21 6.21 -12.15 -18.36
CA GLU A 21 6.19 -13.02 -19.56
C GLU A 21 4.86 -13.76 -19.74
N GLU A 22 4.12 -14.05 -18.66
CA GLU A 22 2.83 -14.76 -18.69
C GLU A 22 1.60 -13.83 -18.72
N SER A 23 1.79 -12.51 -18.63
CA SER A 23 0.71 -11.52 -18.52
C SER A 23 0.31 -10.91 -19.87
N THR A 24 -0.99 -10.65 -20.07
CA THR A 24 -1.49 -10.08 -21.33
C THR A 24 -1.08 -8.60 -21.48
N PRO A 25 -1.02 -8.06 -22.71
CA PRO A 25 -0.75 -6.64 -22.94
C PRO A 25 -1.69 -5.69 -22.18
N GLU A 26 -2.96 -6.09 -21.97
CA GLU A 26 -3.92 -5.30 -21.18
C GLU A 26 -3.56 -5.25 -19.69
N GLN A 27 -3.16 -6.38 -19.08
CA GLN A 27 -2.71 -6.43 -17.68
C GLN A 27 -1.47 -5.58 -17.48
N ARG A 28 -0.55 -5.59 -18.45
CA ARG A 28 0.66 -4.74 -18.43
C ARG A 28 0.36 -3.25 -18.65
N ALA A 29 -0.71 -2.91 -19.37
CA ALA A 29 -1.18 -1.53 -19.47
C ALA A 29 -1.85 -1.07 -18.17
N GLN A 30 -2.61 -1.96 -17.52
CA GLN A 30 -3.28 -1.70 -16.26
C GLN A 30 -2.27 -1.52 -15.10
N TRP A 31 -1.26 -2.38 -14.99
CA TRP A 31 -0.18 -2.21 -14.01
C TRP A 31 0.64 -0.93 -14.25
N ARG A 32 0.85 -0.56 -15.52
CA ARG A 32 1.48 0.73 -15.84
C ARG A 32 0.58 1.89 -15.42
N GLN A 33 -0.72 1.85 -15.71
CA GLN A 33 -1.66 2.89 -15.27
C GLN A 33 -1.75 2.98 -13.73
N GLU A 34 -1.77 1.85 -13.03
CA GLU A 34 -1.76 1.79 -11.57
C GLU A 34 -0.46 2.35 -10.97
N ALA A 35 0.69 2.09 -11.60
CA ALA A 35 1.97 2.65 -11.19
C ALA A 35 2.08 4.17 -11.47
N TYR A 36 1.50 4.66 -12.59
CA TYR A 36 1.45 6.08 -12.92
C TYR A 36 0.39 6.85 -12.11
N ALA A 37 -0.68 6.20 -11.68
CA ALA A 37 -1.71 6.74 -10.79
C ALA A 37 -1.34 6.65 -9.30
N MET A 38 -0.17 6.09 -8.97
CA MET A 38 0.26 5.94 -7.59
C MET A 38 0.62 7.30 -6.98
N PRO A 39 -0.04 7.72 -5.90
CA PRO A 39 0.25 8.98 -5.21
C PRO A 39 1.70 8.99 -4.72
N GLU A 40 2.42 10.08 -4.97
CA GLU A 40 3.86 10.19 -4.69
C GLU A 40 4.20 9.93 -3.21
N SER A 41 3.31 10.33 -2.30
CA SER A 41 3.40 10.09 -0.86
C SER A 41 3.36 8.61 -0.45
N LEU A 42 2.76 7.73 -1.27
CA LEU A 42 2.73 6.28 -1.00
C LEU A 42 3.93 5.54 -1.59
N ARG A 43 4.79 6.23 -2.36
CA ARG A 43 6.06 5.68 -2.84
C ARG A 43 7.15 5.67 -1.76
N ILE A 44 6.90 6.31 -0.62
CA ILE A 44 7.86 6.36 0.49
C ILE A 44 8.11 4.94 1.00
N PRO A 45 9.38 4.48 1.04
CA PRO A 45 9.70 3.16 1.57
C PRO A 45 9.48 3.15 3.08
N ILE A 46 8.84 2.09 3.59
CA ILE A 46 8.67 1.89 5.03
C ILE A 46 9.71 0.89 5.51
N ARG A 47 10.22 1.05 6.73
CA ARG A 47 11.03 0.04 7.42
C ARG A 47 10.23 -0.49 8.59
N MET A 48 9.52 -1.59 8.36
CA MET A 48 8.66 -2.22 9.35
C MET A 48 8.60 -3.72 9.06
N ASP A 49 9.12 -4.51 9.99
CA ASP A 49 9.09 -5.98 9.93
C ASP A 49 8.40 -6.49 11.20
N GLU A 50 7.09 -6.66 11.15
CA GLU A 50 6.27 -6.99 12.31
C GLU A 50 5.08 -7.90 11.92
N ARG A 51 4.59 -8.69 12.87
CA ARG A 51 3.29 -9.36 12.80
C ARG A 51 2.38 -8.81 13.91
N GLY A 52 1.16 -8.42 13.57
CA GLY A 52 0.28 -7.74 14.52
C GLY A 52 -1.10 -7.41 13.96
N ASP A 53 -1.83 -6.62 14.74
CA ASP A 53 -3.15 -6.08 14.38
C ASP A 53 -3.05 -5.21 13.13
N ALA A 54 -3.78 -5.60 12.07
CA ALA A 54 -3.75 -4.92 10.80
C ALA A 54 -4.28 -3.48 10.88
N GLU A 55 -5.29 -3.20 11.71
CA GLU A 55 -5.80 -1.84 11.91
C GLU A 55 -4.69 -0.95 12.48
N LYS A 56 -4.00 -1.45 13.51
CA LYS A 56 -2.89 -0.72 14.14
C LYS A 56 -1.76 -0.46 13.15
N MET A 57 -1.37 -1.47 12.37
CA MET A 57 -0.33 -1.35 11.35
C MET A 57 -0.69 -0.30 10.29
N LEU A 58 -1.92 -0.33 9.76
CA LEU A 58 -2.39 0.64 8.77
C LEU A 58 -2.38 2.07 9.33
N ARG A 59 -2.76 2.28 10.59
CA ARG A 59 -2.66 3.59 11.26
C ARG A 59 -1.21 4.08 11.40
N MET A 60 -0.28 3.19 11.70
CA MET A 60 1.15 3.53 11.77
C MET A 60 1.69 3.94 10.41
N ILE A 61 1.34 3.17 9.36
CA ILE A 61 1.72 3.49 7.98
C ILE A 61 1.11 4.84 7.56
N ALA A 62 -0.19 5.05 7.77
CA ALA A 62 -0.89 6.28 7.40
C ALA A 62 -0.21 7.52 7.98
N ARG A 63 0.14 7.48 9.27
CA ARG A 63 0.89 8.57 9.93
C ARG A 63 2.23 8.85 9.26
N HIS A 64 2.94 7.80 8.85
CA HIS A 64 4.24 7.93 8.19
C HIS A 64 4.12 8.61 6.82
N VAL A 65 3.08 8.28 6.05
CA VAL A 65 2.84 8.84 4.70
C VAL A 65 1.97 10.11 4.69
N ARG A 66 1.60 10.63 5.87
CA ARG A 66 0.69 11.77 6.05
C ARG A 66 -0.70 11.55 5.42
N TYR A 67 -1.21 10.33 5.57
CA TYR A 67 -2.60 9.99 5.30
C TYR A 67 -3.39 10.00 6.61
N ASP A 68 -4.64 10.42 6.53
CA ASP A 68 -5.61 10.22 7.61
C ASP A 68 -6.19 8.82 7.55
N VAL A 69 -6.74 8.36 8.67
CA VAL A 69 -7.47 7.09 8.76
C VAL A 69 -8.89 7.36 9.22
N GLN A 70 -9.86 6.96 8.40
CA GLN A 70 -11.27 6.96 8.76
C GLN A 70 -11.74 5.55 9.13
N GLY A 71 -12.57 5.45 10.18
CA GLY A 71 -13.03 4.19 10.73
C GLY A 71 -12.06 3.58 11.76
N PRO A 72 -12.11 2.25 11.99
CA PRO A 72 -12.91 1.29 11.24
C PRO A 72 -14.41 1.46 11.43
N TYR A 73 -15.16 1.40 10.34
CA TYR A 73 -16.61 1.29 10.34
C TYR A 73 -17.02 -0.15 10.70
N ASN A 74 -18.26 -0.31 11.20
CA ASN A 74 -18.80 -1.55 11.78
C ASN A 74 -18.14 -1.99 13.10
N LYS A 75 -18.83 -2.88 13.82
CA LYS A 75 -18.34 -3.39 15.11
C LYS A 75 -17.11 -4.25 14.90
N ALA A 76 -16.06 -3.99 15.68
CA ALA A 76 -14.86 -4.81 15.65
C ALA A 76 -15.19 -6.28 15.98
N PRO A 77 -14.66 -7.25 15.19
CA PRO A 77 -14.78 -8.65 15.54
C PRO A 77 -14.03 -8.95 16.83
N HIS A 78 -14.47 -9.98 17.56
CA HIS A 78 -13.78 -10.44 18.77
C HIS A 78 -12.33 -10.81 18.46
N ASP A 79 -12.13 -11.53 17.35
CA ASP A 79 -10.80 -11.85 16.85
C ASP A 79 -10.40 -10.81 15.79
N LYS A 80 -9.41 -9.99 16.12
CA LYS A 80 -8.94 -8.96 15.21
C LYS A 80 -8.20 -9.55 14.00
N PRO A 81 -8.32 -8.93 12.81
CA PRO A 81 -7.53 -9.31 11.64
C PRO A 81 -6.04 -9.05 11.89
N MET A 82 -5.21 -10.05 11.64
CA MET A 82 -3.78 -10.00 11.85
C MET A 82 -3.07 -9.98 10.50
N ALA A 83 -2.02 -9.17 10.37
CA ALA A 83 -1.16 -9.10 9.20
C ALA A 83 0.31 -9.29 9.59
N LYS A 84 1.12 -9.69 8.62
CA LYS A 84 2.57 -9.75 8.72
C LYS A 84 3.18 -8.90 7.63
N ILE A 85 4.10 -8.03 8.02
CA ILE A 85 4.79 -7.11 7.12
C ILE A 85 6.25 -7.52 7.07
N LYS A 86 6.77 -7.60 5.85
CA LYS A 86 8.20 -7.67 5.56
C LYS A 86 8.55 -6.49 4.67
N SER A 87 9.09 -5.43 5.22
CA SER A 87 9.29 -4.20 4.46
C SER A 87 10.23 -4.37 3.28
N GLU A 88 11.44 -4.92 3.47
CA GLU A 88 12.43 -5.19 2.38
C GLU A 88 12.64 -4.01 1.39
N GLY A 89 12.45 -2.77 1.83
CA GLY A 89 12.53 -1.58 0.96
C GLY A 89 11.29 -1.32 0.09
N ARG A 90 10.21 -2.06 0.28
CA ARG A 90 8.91 -1.89 -0.39
C ARG A 90 8.27 -0.55 -0.05
N SER A 91 7.49 -0.04 -0.99
CA SER A 91 6.75 1.20 -0.82
C SER A 91 5.62 1.05 0.21
N ALA A 92 5.17 2.16 0.78
CA ALA A 92 4.01 2.18 1.65
C ALA A 92 2.76 1.64 0.96
N TYR A 93 2.58 1.95 -0.32
CA TYR A 93 1.48 1.41 -1.12
C TYR A 93 1.47 -0.12 -1.14
N ASP A 94 2.62 -0.73 -1.45
CA ASP A 94 2.73 -2.19 -1.57
C ASP A 94 2.47 -2.87 -0.24
N ILE A 95 2.94 -2.28 0.86
CA ILE A 95 2.69 -2.78 2.20
C ILE A 95 1.19 -2.67 2.55
N ILE A 96 0.52 -1.56 2.24
CA ILE A 96 -0.92 -1.41 2.46
C ILE A 96 -1.70 -2.45 1.65
N LYS A 97 -1.33 -2.68 0.39
CA LYS A 97 -1.97 -3.69 -0.47
C LYS A 97 -1.74 -5.11 0.04
N ASP A 98 -0.54 -5.43 0.50
CA ASP A 98 -0.18 -6.72 1.10
C ASP A 98 -1.01 -6.98 2.37
N ILE A 99 -1.09 -6.00 3.28
CA ILE A 99 -1.96 -6.08 4.47
C ILE A 99 -3.41 -6.31 4.06
N SER A 100 -3.94 -5.50 3.13
CA SER A 100 -5.32 -5.60 2.64
C SER A 100 -5.62 -6.99 2.06
N ALA A 101 -4.69 -7.57 1.31
CA ALA A 101 -4.81 -8.92 0.77
C ALA A 101 -4.83 -9.99 1.88
N GLN A 102 -3.99 -9.86 2.91
CA GLN A 102 -3.92 -10.81 4.03
C GLN A 102 -5.18 -10.81 4.91
N VAL A 103 -5.83 -9.65 5.06
CA VAL A 103 -7.03 -9.49 5.91
C VAL A 103 -8.35 -9.47 5.13
N ARG A 104 -8.28 -9.77 3.83
CA ARG A 104 -9.43 -9.79 2.93
C ARG A 104 -10.56 -10.64 3.50
N GLY A 105 -11.77 -10.09 3.50
CA GLY A 105 -12.97 -10.74 4.04
C GLY A 105 -13.20 -10.53 5.54
N ARG A 106 -12.27 -9.87 6.25
CA ARG A 106 -12.45 -9.48 7.67
C ARG A 106 -12.29 -7.98 7.89
N LEU A 107 -11.43 -7.33 7.10
CA LEU A 107 -11.25 -5.89 7.07
C LEU A 107 -11.10 -5.44 5.62
N GLN A 108 -11.97 -4.55 5.18
CA GLN A 108 -11.82 -3.83 3.93
C GLN A 108 -10.96 -2.59 4.17
N VAL A 109 -10.04 -2.36 3.24
CA VAL A 109 -9.06 -1.27 3.28
C VAL A 109 -9.11 -0.56 1.95
N ASP A 110 -9.66 0.66 1.95
CA ASP A 110 -9.72 1.52 0.77
C ASP A 110 -8.77 2.70 0.93
N VAL A 111 -8.05 3.05 -0.13
CA VAL A 111 -7.09 4.15 -0.14
C VAL A 111 -7.57 5.21 -1.12
N MET A 112 -7.90 6.38 -0.59
CA MET A 112 -8.42 7.51 -1.34
C MET A 112 -7.36 8.62 -1.33
N PRO A 113 -6.56 8.78 -2.39
CA PRO A 113 -5.58 9.86 -2.44
C PRO A 113 -6.25 11.22 -2.53
N ASN A 114 -5.60 12.24 -1.98
CA ASN A 114 -6.01 13.61 -2.20
C ASN A 114 -5.40 14.10 -3.52
N GLU A 115 -6.22 14.69 -4.38
CA GLU A 115 -5.78 15.26 -5.66
C GLU A 115 -5.01 16.58 -5.46
N ASP A 116 -5.27 17.26 -4.34
CA ASP A 116 -4.57 18.48 -3.97
C ASP A 116 -3.18 18.17 -3.39
N ARG A 117 -2.14 18.57 -4.14
CA ARG A 117 -0.73 18.38 -3.78
C ARG A 117 -0.24 19.34 -2.69
N GLU A 118 -1.00 20.37 -2.35
CA GLU A 118 -0.64 21.32 -1.28
C GLU A 118 -1.38 21.04 0.03
N ALA A 119 -2.35 20.13 0.01
CA ALA A 119 -3.10 19.76 1.20
C ALA A 119 -2.20 19.20 2.32
N PRO A 120 -2.49 19.53 3.59
CA PRO A 120 -1.74 19.01 4.75
C PRO A 120 -1.87 17.49 4.88
N VAL A 121 -3.00 16.94 4.44
CA VAL A 121 -3.30 15.51 4.39
C VAL A 121 -3.25 15.03 2.95
N ARG A 122 -2.43 14.00 2.70
CA ARG A 122 -2.12 13.47 1.36
C ARG A 122 -3.19 12.50 0.83
N GLY A 123 -4.14 12.11 1.67
CA GLY A 123 -5.21 11.20 1.34
C GLY A 123 -5.79 10.58 2.61
N VAL A 124 -6.76 9.69 2.43
CA VAL A 124 -7.46 8.99 3.50
C VAL A 124 -7.38 7.48 3.25
N ILE A 125 -7.10 6.73 4.31
CA ILE A 125 -7.30 5.28 4.34
C ILE A 125 -8.60 5.02 5.08
N VAL A 126 -9.57 4.41 4.39
CA VAL A 126 -10.85 4.01 4.98
C VAL A 126 -10.77 2.55 5.40
N LEU A 127 -11.16 2.29 6.64
CA LEU A 127 -11.19 0.96 7.22
C LEU A 127 -12.65 0.57 7.50
N GLU A 128 -13.03 -0.66 7.16
CA GLU A 128 -14.36 -1.20 7.45
C GLU A 128 -14.27 -2.68 7.82
N TYR A 129 -14.75 -3.05 9.01
CA TYR A 129 -14.86 -4.46 9.38
C TYR A 129 -16.00 -5.13 8.61
N LYS A 130 -15.78 -6.38 8.19
CA LYS A 130 -16.77 -7.23 7.51
C LYS A 130 -17.37 -8.25 8.46
#